data_AF-A0A7V8YZF4-F1
#
_entry.id   AF-A0A7V8YZF4-F1
#
_cell.length_a   1.000
_cell.length_b   1.000
_cell.length_c   1.000
_cell.angle_alpha   90.00
_cell.angle_beta   90.00
_cell.angle_gamma   90.00
#
_symmetry.space_group_name_H-M   'P 1'
#
loop_
_entity.id
_entity.type
_entity.pdbx_description
1 polymer ?
#
loop_
_entity_poly.entity_id
_entity_poly.type
_entity_poly.pdbx_seq_one_letter_code
_entity_poly.pdbx_strand_id
1 'polypeptide(L)' 'EAYAILKELNESKLPASPFETAMIYIGLGEREQAFTWLEKAYRERSWQLGFLKVEPIFDPLRRDKRFTDLMRSVKLTPQ' A
#
# COMPACT_ATOMS: atom_id res chain seq x y z
N GLU A 1 19.72 -3.79 -3.02
CA GLU A 1 19.63 -2.85 -1.88
C GLU A 1 18.23 -2.75 -1.24
N ALA A 2 17.16 -3.32 -1.82
CA ALA A 2 15.81 -3.29 -1.26
C ALA A 2 15.62 -4.05 0.10
N TYR A 3 16.55 -4.92 0.47
CA TYR A 3 16.46 -5.71 1.72
C TYR A 3 16.81 -4.93 2.99
N ALA A 4 17.51 -3.78 2.88
CA ALA A 4 17.93 -3.01 4.06
C ALA A 4 16.75 -2.32 4.76
N ILE A 5 15.80 -1.79 3.97
CA ILE A 5 14.58 -1.13 4.48
C ILE A 5 13.67 -2.15 5.19
N LEU A 6 13.65 -3.41 4.70
CA LEU A 6 12.90 -4.48 5.36
C LEU A 6 13.46 -4.85 6.73
N LYS A 7 14.79 -4.81 6.86
CA LYS A 7 15.44 -5.12 8.13
C LYS A 7 15.17 -4.03 9.17
N GLU A 8 15.16 -2.77 8.78
CA GLU A 8 14.91 -1.65 9.68
C GLU A 8 13.42 -1.58 10.11
N LEU A 9 12.48 -1.90 9.21
CA LEU A 9 11.06 -1.97 9.54
C LEU A 9 10.72 -3.17 10.47
N ASN A 10 11.43 -4.30 10.31
CA ASN A 10 11.29 -5.46 11.20
C ASN A 10 11.93 -5.23 12.59
N GLU A 11 12.84 -4.26 12.73
CA GLU A 11 13.40 -3.85 14.03
C GLU A 11 12.47 -2.91 14.81
N SER A 12 11.48 -2.30 14.14
CA SER A 12 10.33 -1.66 14.78
C SER A 12 9.43 -2.75 15.38
N LYS A 13 9.36 -2.84 16.70
CA LYS A 13 8.53 -3.81 17.45
C LYS A 13 7.01 -3.64 17.28
N LEU A 14 6.55 -2.71 16.44
CA LEU A 14 5.13 -2.51 16.17
C LEU A 14 4.73 -3.34 14.93
N PRO A 15 3.64 -4.11 15.01
CA PRO A 15 3.16 -4.85 13.85
C PRO A 15 2.85 -3.87 12.71
N ALA A 16 3.45 -4.10 11.54
CA ALA A 16 3.18 -3.31 10.36
C ALA A 16 1.68 -3.37 10.03
N SER A 17 1.07 -2.21 9.86
CA SER A 17 -0.30 -2.10 9.38
C SER A 17 -0.46 -2.78 8.02
N PRO A 18 -1.69 -3.17 7.61
CA PRO A 18 -1.91 -3.69 6.26
C PRO A 18 -1.45 -2.72 5.16
N PHE A 19 -1.49 -1.41 5.42
CA PHE A 19 -1.00 -0.39 4.49
C PHE A 19 0.53 -0.45 4.34
N GLU A 20 1.27 -0.45 5.45
CA GLU A 20 2.75 -0.57 5.42
C GLU A 20 3.20 -1.91 4.84
N THR A 21 2.45 -2.98 5.15
CA THR A 21 2.70 -4.30 4.56
C THR A 21 2.51 -4.27 3.04
N ALA A 22 1.51 -3.56 2.53
CA ALA A 22 1.37 -3.38 1.08
C ALA A 22 2.57 -2.64 0.47
N MET A 23 3.07 -1.59 1.13
CA MET A 23 4.25 -0.83 0.65
C MET A 23 5.50 -1.70 0.54
N ILE A 24 5.71 -2.62 1.50
CA ILE A 24 6.78 -3.62 1.46
C ILE A 24 6.69 -4.47 0.20
N TYR A 25 5.51 -5.06 -0.06
CA TYR A 25 5.32 -5.91 -1.25
C TYR A 25 5.49 -5.14 -2.55
N ILE A 26 5.13 -3.85 -2.60
CA ILE A 26 5.42 -3.00 -3.77
C ILE A 26 6.93 -2.82 -3.96
N GLY A 27 7.68 -2.54 -2.88
CA GLY A 27 9.14 -2.42 -2.92
C GLY A 27 9.84 -3.71 -3.36
N LEU A 28 9.21 -4.87 -3.11
CA LEU A 28 9.67 -6.19 -3.57
C LEU A 28 9.23 -6.52 -5.01
N GLY A 29 8.40 -5.69 -5.64
CA GLY A 29 7.81 -5.98 -6.96
C GLY A 29 6.67 -7.01 -6.93
N GLU A 30 6.23 -7.45 -5.75
CA GLU A 30 5.18 -8.43 -5.54
C GLU A 30 3.79 -7.78 -5.56
N ARG A 31 3.34 -7.45 -6.77
CA ARG A 31 2.12 -6.65 -6.99
C ARG A 31 0.83 -7.28 -6.47
N GLU A 32 0.66 -8.60 -6.60
CA GLU A 32 -0.57 -9.28 -6.18
C GLU A 32 -0.72 -9.30 -4.65
N GLN A 33 0.38 -9.50 -3.94
CA GLN A 33 0.47 -9.42 -2.50
C GLN A 33 0.18 -7.99 -2.03
N ALA A 34 0.75 -6.97 -2.69
CA ALA A 34 0.46 -5.58 -2.39
C ALA A 34 -1.04 -5.26 -2.47
N PHE A 35 -1.73 -5.71 -3.52
CA PHE A 35 -3.18 -5.51 -3.64
C PHE A 35 -3.99 -6.24 -2.57
N THR A 36 -3.58 -7.46 -2.20
CA THR A 36 -4.22 -8.21 -1.11
C THR A 36 -4.17 -7.44 0.20
N TRP A 37 -3.01 -6.84 0.51
CA TRP A 37 -2.82 -6.03 1.72
C TRP A 37 -3.52 -4.67 1.66
N LEU A 38 -3.59 -4.03 0.48
CA LEU A 38 -4.39 -2.83 0.27
C LEU A 38 -5.89 -3.08 0.45
N GLU A 39 -6.40 -4.22 -0.04
CA GLU A 39 -7.79 -4.61 0.17
C GLU A 39 -8.08 -4.84 1.66
N LYS A 40 -7.15 -5.46 2.39
CA LYS A 40 -7.25 -5.62 3.84
C LYS A 40 -7.28 -4.26 4.55
N ALA A 41 -6.38 -3.33 4.19
CA ALA A 41 -6.39 -1.96 4.71
C ALA A 41 -7.75 -1.27 4.46
N TYR A 42 -8.34 -1.49 3.28
CA TYR A 42 -9.67 -0.97 2.92
C TYR A 42 -10.79 -1.56 3.78
N ARG A 43 -10.80 -2.88 3.97
CA ARG A 43 -11.78 -3.57 4.83
C ARG A 43 -11.70 -3.10 6.28
N GLU A 44 -10.48 -2.84 6.77
CA GLU A 44 -10.22 -2.31 8.11
C GLU A 44 -10.47 -0.80 8.23
N ARG A 45 -10.84 -0.11 7.14
CA ARG A 45 -11.02 1.34 7.07
C ARG A 45 -9.79 2.10 7.60
N SER A 46 -8.60 1.61 7.26
CA SER A 46 -7.35 2.25 7.69
C SER A 46 -7.29 3.70 7.20
N TRP A 47 -7.03 4.61 8.13
CA TRP A 47 -6.84 6.03 7.85
C TRP A 47 -5.65 6.28 6.90
N GLN A 48 -4.67 5.36 6.86
CA GLN A 48 -3.49 5.47 6.00
C GLN A 48 -3.84 5.39 4.51
N LEU A 49 -5.02 4.87 4.14
CA LEU A 49 -5.46 4.87 2.75
C LEU A 49 -5.61 6.29 2.17
N GLY A 50 -5.75 7.31 3.03
CA GLY A 50 -5.70 8.71 2.60
C GLY A 50 -4.41 9.09 1.87
N PHE A 51 -3.32 8.34 2.11
CA PHE A 51 -2.02 8.61 1.51
C PHE A 51 -1.80 7.96 0.14
N LEU A 52 -2.73 7.13 -0.34
CA LEU A 52 -2.61 6.43 -1.64
C LEU A 52 -2.30 7.39 -2.81
N LYS A 53 -2.80 8.63 -2.76
CA LYS A 53 -2.61 9.62 -3.82
C LYS A 53 -1.23 10.29 -3.78
N VAL A 54 -0.61 10.41 -2.60
CA VAL A 54 0.60 11.22 -2.38
C VAL A 54 1.86 10.39 -2.23
N GLU A 55 1.75 9.14 -1.79
CA GLU A 55 2.90 8.27 -1.54
C GLU A 55 3.54 7.76 -2.85
N PRO A 56 4.82 8.08 -3.12
CA PRO A 56 5.49 7.69 -4.37
C PRO A 56 5.67 6.17 -4.53
N ILE A 57 5.68 5.42 -3.42
CA ILE A 57 5.82 3.95 -3.47
C ILE A 57 4.71 3.31 -4.30
N PHE A 58 3.54 3.95 -4.45
CA PHE A 58 2.43 3.44 -5.25
C PHE A 58 2.52 3.79 -6.74
N ASP A 59 3.53 4.55 -7.18
CA ASP A 59 3.70 4.92 -8.59
C ASP A 59 3.65 3.73 -9.56
N PRO A 60 4.26 2.55 -9.25
CA PRO A 60 4.12 1.36 -10.09
C PRO A 60 2.68 0.84 -10.21
N LEU A 61 1.82 1.13 -9.23
CA LEU A 61 0.43 0.69 -9.20
C LEU A 61 -0.55 1.70 -9.81
N ARG A 62 -0.16 2.96 -9.99
CA ARG A 62 -1.06 4.03 -10.48
C ARG A 62 -1.68 3.75 -11.85
N ARG A 63 -1.04 2.93 -12.68
CA ARG A 63 -1.57 2.52 -14.00
C ARG A 63 -2.49 1.30 -13.95
N ASP A 64 -2.58 0.61 -12.82
CA ASP A 64 -3.47 -0.54 -12.65
C ASP A 64 -4.89 -0.07 -12.34
N LYS A 65 -5.87 -0.64 -13.04
CA LYS A 65 -7.29 -0.33 -12.84
C LYS A 65 -7.73 -0.58 -11.40
N ARG A 66 -7.22 -1.63 -10.76
CA ARG A 66 -7.54 -1.99 -9.36
C ARG A 66 -7.14 -0.88 -8.39
N PHE A 67 -6.01 -0.22 -8.64
CA PHE A 67 -5.56 0.90 -7.83
C PHE A 67 -6.45 2.13 -8.01
N THR A 68 -6.86 2.41 -9.24
CA THR A 68 -7.80 3.50 -9.53
C THR A 68 -9.17 3.24 -8.89
N ASP A 69 -9.65 2.01 -8.93
CA ASP A 69 -10.91 1.62 -8.30
C ASP A 69 -10.83 1.75 -6.76
N LEU A 70 -9.72 1.33 -6.15
CA LEU A 70 -9.48 1.52 -4.73
C LEU A 70 -9.50 3.02 -4.34
N MET A 71 -8.81 3.88 -5.11
CA MET A 71 -8.82 5.34 -4.88
C MET A 71 -10.24 5.93 -4.97
N ARG A 72 -11.08 5.44 -5.88
CA ARG A 72 -12.49 5.84 -5.96
C ARG A 72 -13.28 5.35 -4.74
N SER A 73 -13.07 4.12 -4.30
CA SER A 73 -13.73 3.58 -3.11
C SER A 73 -13.40 4.37 -1.84
N VAL A 74 -12.18 4.91 -1.73
CA VAL A 74 -11.78 5.80 -0.62
C VAL A 74 -11.99 7.29 -0.90
N LYS A 75 -12.68 7.66 -1.99
CA LYS A 75 -13.04 9.03 -2.38
C LYS A 75 -11.85 9.98 -2.61
N LEU A 76 -10.71 9.48 -3.09
CA LEU A 76 -9.51 10.28 -3.38
C LEU A 76 -9.42 10.80 -4.83
N THR A 77 -10.26 10.25 -5.71
CA THR A 77 -10.43 10.71 -7.09
C THR A 77 -11.91 10.92 -7.39
N PRO A 78 -12.27 11.91 -8.22
CA PRO A 78 -13.63 12.04 -8.73
C PRO A 78 -14.07 10.73 -9.41
N GLN A 79 -15.37 10.42 -9.30
CA GLN A 79 -15.98 9.28 -9.99
C GLN A 79 -16.01 9.48 -11.50
#